data_AF-A0A1U7T9H2-F1
#
_entry.id   AF-A0A1U7T9H2-F1
#
_cell.length_a   1.000
_cell.length_b   1.000
_cell.length_c   1.000
_cell.angle_alpha   90.00
_cell.angle_beta   90.00
_cell.angle_gamma   90.00
#
_symmetry.space_group_name_H-M   'P 1'
#
loop_
_entity.id
_entity.type
_entity.pdbx_description
1 polymer ?
#
loop_
_entity_poly.entity_id
_entity_poly.type
_entity_poly.pdbx_seq_one_letter_code
_entity_poly.pdbx_strand_id
1 'polypeptide(L)' 'AAAVEELVSGVRQAADFAEQFRSYSESEKQWKARMEFILRHLPDYRDPPDGGGRLDQLLSLSMVWANHLFLGC' A
#
# COMPACT_ATOMS: atom_id res chain seq x y z
N ALA A 1 10.81 -14.93 20.84
CA ALA A 1 11.19 -13.51 20.92
C ALA A 1 11.68 -13.01 19.56
N ALA A 2 12.77 -13.57 18.99
CA ALA A 2 13.36 -13.13 17.71
C ALA A 2 12.36 -13.05 16.51
N ALA A 3 11.50 -14.05 16.31
CA ALA A 3 10.55 -14.06 15.19
C ALA A 3 9.48 -12.95 15.25
N VAL A 4 9.16 -12.47 16.46
CA VAL A 4 8.19 -11.36 16.63
C VAL A 4 8.86 -10.03 16.26
N GLU A 5 10.12 -9.84 16.65
CA GLU A 5 10.89 -8.62 16.31
C GLU A 5 11.15 -8.51 14.80
N GLU A 6 11.46 -9.64 14.15
CA GLU A 6 11.66 -9.68 12.69
C GLU A 6 10.36 -9.34 11.93
N LEU A 7 9.22 -9.88 12.39
CA LEU A 7 7.91 -9.55 11.83
C LEU A 7 7.56 -8.08 12.02
N VAL A 8 7.79 -7.52 13.23
CA VAL A 8 7.53 -6.11 13.53
C VAL A 8 8.42 -5.20 12.68
N SER A 9 9.69 -5.56 12.49
CA SER A 9 10.62 -4.82 11.63
C SER A 9 10.15 -4.81 10.17
N GLY A 10 9.72 -5.96 9.65
CA GLY A 10 9.17 -6.07 8.29
C GLY A 10 7.89 -5.26 8.10
N VAL A 11 6.97 -5.30 9.08
CA VAL A 11 5.72 -4.52 9.05
C VAL A 11 6.02 -3.02 9.08
N ARG A 12 6.96 -2.58 9.91
CA ARG A 12 7.36 -1.17 10.01
C ARG A 12 7.98 -0.67 8.72
N GLN A 13 8.89 -1.44 8.13
CA GLN A 13 9.53 -1.10 6.86
C GLN A 13 8.51 -1.03 5.71
N ALA A 14 7.52 -1.91 5.70
CA ALA A 14 6.46 -1.87 4.69
C ALA A 14 5.53 -0.67 4.87
N ALA A 15 5.23 -0.29 6.12
CA ALA A 15 4.45 0.92 6.41
C ALA A 15 5.20 2.20 6.00
N ASP A 16 6.50 2.30 6.32
CA ASP A 16 7.34 3.44 5.92
C ASP A 16 7.48 3.52 4.40
N PHE A 17 7.52 2.38 3.71
CA PHE A 17 7.45 2.32 2.24
C PHE A 17 6.11 2.84 1.72
N ALA A 18 4.99 2.39 2.29
CA ALA A 18 3.66 2.81 1.88
C ALA A 18 3.44 4.32 2.09
N GLU A 19 3.90 4.90 3.20
CA GLU A 19 3.72 6.32 3.54
C GLU A 19 4.25 7.27 2.46
N GLN A 20 5.25 6.85 1.67
CA GLN A 20 5.77 7.63 0.54
C GLN A 20 4.73 7.87 -0.57
N PHE A 21 3.68 7.06 -0.64
CA PHE A 21 2.65 7.15 -1.68
C PHE A 21 1.40 7.91 -1.24
N ARG A 22 1.36 8.43 -0.01
CA ARG A 22 0.22 9.17 0.52
C ARG A 22 -0.02 10.46 -0.26
N SER A 23 -1.27 10.71 -0.65
CA SER A 23 -1.68 11.95 -1.31
C SER A 23 -2.05 13.02 -0.27
N TYR A 24 -1.79 14.29 -0.60
CA TYR A 24 -2.11 15.44 0.24
C TYR A 24 -3.62 15.60 0.49
N SER A 25 -4.45 15.26 -0.50
CA SER A 25 -5.90 15.41 -0.42
C SER A 25 -6.62 14.25 0.26
N GLU A 26 -5.90 13.21 0.69
CA GLU A 26 -6.49 12.08 1.40
C GLU A 26 -6.69 12.39 2.88
N SER A 27 -7.90 12.13 3.38
CA SER A 27 -8.14 12.08 4.82
C SER A 27 -7.38 10.92 5.47
N GLU A 28 -7.10 11.01 6.77
CA GLU A 28 -6.42 9.94 7.52
C GLU A 28 -7.18 8.59 7.42
N LYS A 29 -8.51 8.63 7.38
CA LYS A 29 -9.36 7.44 7.23
C LYS A 29 -9.19 6.78 5.86
N GLN A 30 -9.16 7.59 4.80
CA GLN A 30 -8.90 7.11 3.44
C GLN A 30 -7.49 6.53 3.33
N TRP A 31 -6.50 7.24 3.87
CA TRP A 31 -5.11 6.82 3.85
C TRP A 31 -4.90 5.49 4.56
N LYS A 32 -5.45 5.30 5.77
CA LYS A 32 -5.35 4.03 6.50
C LYS A 32 -5.90 2.84 5.70
N ALA A 33 -7.09 3.01 5.10
CA ALA A 33 -7.69 1.96 4.28
C ALA A 33 -6.86 1.68 3.01
N ARG A 34 -6.36 2.72 2.35
CA ARG A 34 -5.53 2.58 1.14
C ARG A 34 -4.18 1.93 1.45
N MET A 35 -3.56 2.29 2.56
CA MET A 35 -2.30 1.69 3.03
C MET A 35 -2.48 0.19 3.30
N GLU A 36 -3.56 -0.23 3.96
CA GLU A 36 -3.87 -1.65 4.14
C GLU A 36 -4.06 -2.37 2.80
N PHE A 37 -4.73 -1.73 1.84
CA PHE A 37 -4.89 -2.26 0.50
C PHE A 37 -3.54 -2.47 -0.19
N ILE A 38 -2.65 -1.47 -0.16
CA ILE A 38 -1.31 -1.54 -0.76
C ILE A 38 -0.51 -2.67 -0.12
N LEU A 39 -0.41 -2.72 1.21
CA LEU A 39 0.38 -3.72 1.93
C LEU A 39 -0.07 -5.14 1.66
N ARG A 40 -1.39 -5.35 1.57
CA ARG A 40 -1.98 -6.67 1.33
C ARG A 40 -1.68 -7.22 -0.06
N HIS A 41 -1.60 -6.35 -1.07
CA HIS A 41 -1.38 -6.75 -2.46
C HIS A 41 0.08 -6.59 -2.89
N LEU A 42 0.91 -5.85 -2.15
CA LEU A 42 2.32 -5.59 -2.48
C LEU A 42 3.11 -6.85 -2.92
N PRO A 43 2.97 -8.03 -2.25
CA PRO A 43 3.67 -9.25 -2.68
C PRO A 43 3.33 -9.69 -4.11
N ASP A 44 2.09 -9.52 -4.55
CA ASP A 44 1.61 -9.94 -5.87
C ASP A 44 2.12 -9.05 -7.02
N TYR A 45 2.63 -7.87 -6.67
CA TYR A 45 3.12 -6.85 -7.61
C TYR A 45 4.65 -6.65 -7.52
N ARG A 46 5.34 -7.32 -6.58
CA ARG A 46 6.79 -7.18 -6.34
C ARG A 46 7.67 -8.03 -7.28
N ASP A 47 7.12 -9.09 -7.88
CA ASP A 47 7.88 -10.10 -8.66
C ASP A 47 7.46 -10.23 -10.14
N PRO A 48 7.85 -9.29 -11.03
CA PRO A 48 7.92 -9.62 -12.46
C PRO A 48 9.31 -9.38 -13.04
N PRO A 49 9.71 -10.17 -14.05
CA PRO A 49 10.97 -10.01 -14.76
C PRO A 49 11.11 -8.66 -15.49
N ASP A 50 10.02 -7.94 -15.73
CA ASP A 50 9.98 -6.79 -16.65
C ASP A 50 9.96 -5.40 -15.98
N GLY A 51 10.09 -5.32 -14.64
CA GLY A 51 10.39 -4.08 -13.91
C GLY A 51 9.24 -3.06 -13.78
N GLY A 52 9.28 -2.28 -12.70
CA GLY A 52 8.61 -0.97 -12.48
C GLY A 52 7.07 -0.91 -12.53
N GLY A 53 6.45 -1.24 -13.66
CA GLY A 53 5.08 -0.86 -14.00
C GLY A 53 3.97 -1.52 -13.17
N ARG A 54 4.24 -2.63 -12.48
CA ARG A 54 3.26 -3.27 -11.59
C ARG A 54 3.06 -2.51 -10.29
N LEU A 55 4.08 -1.82 -9.78
CA LEU A 55 3.91 -0.99 -8.59
C LEU A 55 3.00 0.20 -8.89
N ASP A 56 3.23 0.91 -10.00
CA ASP A 56 2.37 2.03 -10.43
C ASP A 56 0.92 1.57 -10.68
N GLN A 57 0.73 0.36 -11.22
CA GLN A 57 -0.58 -0.26 -11.37
C GLN A 57 -1.26 -0.48 -10.01
N LEU A 58 -0.55 -1.03 -9.02
CA LEU A 58 -1.07 -1.23 -7.67
C LEU A 58 -1.48 0.10 -7.02
N LEU A 59 -0.64 1.14 -7.14
CA LEU A 59 -0.92 2.46 -6.61
C LEU A 59 -2.17 3.07 -7.26
N SER A 60 -2.28 2.96 -8.59
CA SER A 60 -3.45 3.42 -9.34
C SER A 60 -4.74 2.69 -8.91
N LEU A 61 -4.69 1.36 -8.80
CA LEU A 61 -5.81 0.54 -8.34
C LEU A 61 -6.22 0.88 -6.90
N SER A 62 -5.26 1.09 -6.00
CA SER A 62 -5.52 1.47 -4.61
C SER A 62 -6.25 2.81 -4.51
N MET A 63 -5.92 3.77 -5.38
CA MET A 63 -6.58 5.08 -5.42
C MET A 63 -8.01 4.97 -5.94
N VAL A 64 -8.22 4.21 -7.02
CA VAL A 64 -9.56 3.96 -7.56
C VAL A 64 -10.44 3.24 -6.54
N TRP A 65 -9.89 2.23 -5.88
CA TRP A 65 -10.60 1.50 -4.82
C TRP A 65 -10.96 2.41 -3.63
N ALA A 66 -10.03 3.26 -3.17
CA ALA A 66 -10.30 4.20 -2.09
C ALA A 66 -11.37 5.24 -2.50
N ASN A 67 -11.31 5.75 -3.73
CA ASN A 67 -12.33 6.64 -4.26
C ASN A 67 -13.70 5.95 -4.32
N HIS A 68 -13.76 4.70 -4.79
CA HIS A 68 -15.00 3.94 -4.80
C HIS A 68 -15.57 3.74 -3.40
N LEU A 69 -14.73 3.36 -2.44
CA LEU A 69 -15.13 3.08 -1.06
C LEU A 69 -15.63 4.32 -0.30
N PHE A 70 -15.02 5.49 -0.53
CA PHE A 70 -15.29 6.70 0.26
C PHE A 70 -16.07 7.79 -0.47
N LEU A 71 -16.01 7.84 -1.81
CA LEU A 71 -16.66 8.84 -2.65
C LEU A 71 -17.78 8.26 -3.51
N GLY A 72 -17.86 6.92 -3.65
CA GLY A 72 -18.95 6.24 -4.36
C GLY A 72 -18.89 6.33 -5.87
N CYS A 73 -17.73 6.67 -6.44
CA CYS A 73 -17.50 6.78 -7.90
C CYS A 73 -16.96 5.49 -8.52
#